data_AF-A0A7V6UBP0-F1
#
_entry.id   AF-A0A7V6UBP0-F1
#
_cell.length_a   1.000
_cell.length_b   1.000
_cell.length_c   1.000
_cell.angle_alpha   90.00
_cell.angle_beta   90.00
_cell.angle_gamma   90.00
#
_symmetry.space_group_name_H-M   'P 1'
#
loop_
_entity.id
_entity.type
_entity.pdbx_description
1 polymer ?
#
loop_
_entity_poly.entity_id
_entity_poly.type
_entity_poly.pdbx_seq_one_letter_code
_entity_poly.pdbx_strand_id
1 'polypeptide(L)'
;MLKIRNLVSGGIITNYKCSSKCKHCSYCSSPKWPDDYMSSSMADEIFSILKSLGCDSVHIGGGEPLLKPDKILGVLEAAQRNDIDVEYIETNASWYKDEVSAKIVLNELKANGVHTLLISIDPYHNEYIPFWKVKALIRTCSETKMNVFPWLMEFWDDINAMDDRKPHSLDEYTRLFGQDYLVKLLSRYGLNLKGRALMTYKPMMKTQPFKQILEESKPCKLLSGKYHFHVDLYGNFIPQSCPGLSIPLKELVNGADPGKYRIFNSLESIGIRGLVELAKKEYEYKPKTEYAGKCDLCYDIRNYLVLELGLDLPDLKPEGHYKYI
;
A
#
# COMPACT_ATOMS: atom_id res chain seq x y z
N MET A 1 -9.31 18.80 12.28
CA MET A 1 -8.33 18.07 11.46
C MET A 1 -7.30 17.41 12.37
N LEU A 2 -6.98 16.16 12.07
CA LEU A 2 -6.00 15.33 12.74
C LEU A 2 -4.67 16.09 12.91
N LYS A 3 -4.20 16.24 14.16
CA LYS A 3 -2.83 16.65 14.45
C LYS A 3 -2.07 15.45 14.99
N ILE A 4 -1.11 14.96 14.21
CA ILE A 4 -0.25 13.86 14.64
C ILE A 4 0.86 14.45 15.52
N ARG A 5 0.93 13.96 16.76
CA ARG A 5 1.94 14.37 17.74
C ARG A 5 3.04 13.34 17.95
N ASN A 6 2.82 12.12 17.48
CA ASN A 6 3.74 11.00 17.63
C ASN A 6 3.41 9.96 16.55
N LEU A 7 4.46 9.43 15.92
CA LEU A 7 4.42 8.31 14.99
C LEU A 7 5.37 7.24 15.51
N VAL A 8 4.90 5.99 15.60
CA VAL A 8 5.66 4.92 16.28
C VAL A 8 6.32 3.97 15.28
N SER A 9 5.55 3.46 14.32
CA SER A 9 6.03 2.56 13.27
C SER A 9 5.24 2.82 12.00
N GLY A 10 5.93 2.82 10.86
CA GLY A 10 5.35 3.10 9.56
C GLY A 10 6.27 2.74 8.40
N GLY A 11 5.72 2.83 7.20
CA GLY A 11 6.40 2.45 5.96
C GLY A 11 6.75 3.64 5.08
N ILE A 12 7.85 3.53 4.35
CA ILE A 12 8.20 4.44 3.26
C ILE A 12 7.86 3.78 1.93
N ILE A 13 6.99 4.42 1.14
CA ILE A 13 6.67 4.00 -0.23
C ILE A 13 7.65 4.71 -1.17
N THR A 14 8.72 4.00 -1.55
CA THR A 14 9.82 4.59 -2.33
C THR A 14 9.47 4.82 -3.80
N ASN A 15 8.46 4.13 -4.31
CA ASN A 15 7.91 4.27 -5.65
C ASN A 15 6.50 3.65 -5.71
N TYR A 16 5.76 3.83 -6.80
CA TYR A 16 4.53 3.07 -7.06
C TYR A 16 4.63 2.11 -8.26
N LYS A 17 5.77 2.13 -8.95
CA LYS A 17 6.08 1.19 -10.04
C LYS A 17 6.18 -0.23 -9.49
N CYS A 18 5.49 -1.17 -10.12
CA CYS A 18 5.62 -2.57 -9.74
C CYS A 18 5.69 -3.44 -10.98
N SER A 19 6.37 -4.59 -10.91
CA SER A 19 6.27 -5.63 -11.94
C SER A 19 4.86 -6.22 -12.06
N SER A 20 4.04 -6.04 -11.03
CA SER A 20 2.80 -6.79 -10.83
C SER A 20 1.62 -5.84 -10.66
N LYS A 21 0.42 -6.28 -11.06
CA LYS A 21 -0.86 -5.61 -10.77
C LYS A 21 -1.73 -6.47 -9.85
N CYS A 22 -1.16 -6.90 -8.72
CA CYS A 22 -1.79 -7.85 -7.80
C CYS A 22 -3.18 -7.38 -7.36
N LYS A 23 -4.15 -8.30 -7.38
CA LYS A 23 -5.56 -8.04 -7.04
C LYS A 23 -5.77 -7.59 -5.60
N HIS A 24 -4.88 -7.92 -4.67
CA HIS A 24 -4.99 -7.47 -3.27
C HIS A 24 -4.31 -6.12 -2.98
N CYS A 25 -3.57 -5.56 -3.93
CA CYS A 25 -2.68 -4.42 -3.66
C CYS A 25 -3.47 -3.19 -3.20
N SER A 26 -3.18 -2.74 -1.98
CA SER A 26 -3.87 -1.60 -1.37
C SER A 26 -3.47 -0.26 -1.98
N TYR A 27 -2.22 -0.11 -2.42
CA TYR A 27 -1.69 1.12 -2.99
C TYR A 27 -1.93 1.28 -4.49
N CYS A 28 -2.50 0.25 -5.11
CA CYS A 28 -2.75 0.20 -6.55
C CYS A 28 -1.47 0.37 -7.40
N SER A 29 -0.31 -0.04 -6.87
CA SER A 29 0.96 -0.12 -7.60
C SER A 29 0.82 -0.98 -8.86
N SER A 30 1.57 -0.67 -9.91
CA SER A 30 1.35 -1.25 -11.24
C SER A 30 2.55 -1.02 -12.16
N PRO A 31 2.74 -1.87 -13.19
CA PRO A 31 3.69 -1.58 -14.26
C PRO A 31 3.39 -0.30 -15.03
N LYS A 32 2.17 0.25 -14.92
CA LYS A 32 1.77 1.47 -15.62
C LYS A 32 2.09 2.76 -14.87
N TRP A 33 2.49 2.70 -13.60
CA TRP A 33 2.98 3.88 -12.89
C TRP A 33 4.22 4.46 -13.58
N PRO A 34 4.48 5.77 -13.43
CA PRO A 34 5.77 6.36 -13.74
C PRO A 34 6.91 5.58 -13.10
N ASP A 35 8.07 5.66 -13.73
CA ASP A 35 9.30 5.00 -13.28
C ASP A 35 10.12 5.97 -12.42
N ASP A 36 9.45 6.56 -11.43
CA ASP A 36 10.00 7.49 -10.46
C ASP A 36 10.28 6.81 -9.12
N TYR A 37 11.26 7.35 -8.41
CA TYR A 37 11.69 6.89 -7.09
C TYR A 37 11.87 8.10 -6.18
N MET A 38 11.70 7.87 -4.89
CA MET A 38 11.99 8.87 -3.85
C MET A 38 13.42 9.38 -4.00
N SER A 39 13.58 10.70 -4.06
CA SER A 39 14.90 11.32 -4.07
C SER A 39 15.52 11.30 -2.66
N SER A 40 16.85 11.35 -2.57
CA SER A 40 17.53 11.46 -1.28
C SER A 40 17.10 12.72 -0.51
N SER A 41 16.86 13.84 -1.20
CA SER A 41 16.39 15.08 -0.55
C SER A 41 14.99 14.94 0.05
N MET A 42 14.08 14.25 -0.63
CA MET A 42 12.74 13.99 -0.10
C MET A 42 12.81 13.01 1.07
N ALA A 43 13.63 11.96 0.96
CA ALA A 43 13.87 11.03 2.05
C ALA A 43 14.41 11.76 3.30
N ASP A 44 15.36 12.67 3.12
CA ASP A 44 15.94 13.48 4.20
C ASP A 44 14.88 14.35 4.90
N GLU A 45 14.04 15.05 4.13
CA GLU A 45 12.91 15.83 4.68
C GLU A 45 11.96 14.93 5.48
N ILE A 46 11.57 13.78 4.91
CA ILE A 46 10.65 12.84 5.56
C ILE A 46 11.26 12.31 6.85
N PHE A 47 12.49 11.79 6.82
CA PHE A 47 13.12 11.17 7.98
C PHE A 47 13.39 12.17 9.09
N SER A 48 13.80 13.40 8.75
CA SER A 48 13.94 14.48 9.73
C SER A 48 12.62 14.75 10.45
N ILE A 49 11.51 14.82 9.72
CA ILE A 49 10.17 14.99 10.31
C ILE A 49 9.79 13.78 11.16
N LEU A 50 9.99 12.55 10.66
CA LEU A 50 9.65 11.32 11.39
C LEU A 50 10.42 11.23 12.72
N LYS A 51 11.72 11.52 12.70
CA LYS A 51 12.56 11.57 13.91
C LYS A 51 12.04 12.59 14.90
N SER A 52 11.64 13.78 14.43
CA SER A 52 11.02 14.82 15.29
C SER A 52 9.71 14.39 15.95
N LEU A 53 9.02 13.39 15.37
CA LEU A 53 7.79 12.81 15.88
C LEU A 53 8.03 11.57 16.77
N GLY A 54 9.29 11.20 17.04
CA GLY A 54 9.65 10.05 17.85
C GLY A 54 9.55 8.71 17.13
N CYS A 55 9.58 8.71 15.79
CA CYS A 55 9.67 7.50 14.99
C CYS A 55 11.16 7.21 14.76
N ASP A 56 11.65 6.09 15.28
CA ASP A 56 13.07 5.70 15.18
C ASP A 56 13.33 4.63 14.12
N SER A 57 12.28 3.98 13.60
CA SER A 57 12.40 2.90 12.63
C SER A 57 11.24 2.90 11.63
N VAL A 58 11.54 2.45 10.41
CA VAL A 58 10.56 2.28 9.33
C VAL A 58 10.80 0.99 8.56
N HIS A 59 9.78 0.49 7.88
CA HIS A 59 9.98 -0.43 6.77
C HIS A 59 9.97 0.29 5.42
N ILE A 60 10.56 -0.31 4.41
CA ILE A 60 10.54 0.22 3.03
C ILE A 60 9.67 -0.68 2.16
N GLY A 61 8.79 -0.07 1.38
CA GLY A 61 7.97 -0.73 0.38
C GLY A 61 7.72 0.16 -0.84
N GLY A 62 6.64 -0.16 -1.56
CA GLY A 62 6.16 0.58 -2.74
C GLY A 62 6.79 0.14 -4.06
N GLY A 63 6.10 0.27 -5.20
CA GLY A 63 5.36 -0.89 -5.66
C GLY A 63 6.22 -2.14 -5.58
N GLU A 64 7.33 -2.19 -6.30
CA GLU A 64 8.45 -3.08 -6.01
C GLU A 64 9.75 -2.27 -5.85
N PRO A 65 10.29 -2.09 -4.62
CA PRO A 65 11.45 -1.23 -4.35
C PRO A 65 12.71 -1.68 -5.07
N LEU A 66 12.87 -2.99 -5.24
CA LEU A 66 14.09 -3.59 -5.77
C LEU A 66 14.03 -3.81 -7.28
N LEU A 67 13.05 -3.23 -7.98
CA LEU A 67 13.08 -3.15 -9.46
C LEU A 67 14.35 -2.45 -9.95
N LYS A 68 14.82 -1.43 -9.21
CA LYS A 68 16.08 -0.72 -9.44
C LYS A 68 16.80 -0.50 -8.10
N PRO A 69 17.58 -1.50 -7.62
CA PRO A 69 18.19 -1.43 -6.29
C PRO A 69 19.11 -0.21 -6.07
N ASP A 70 19.74 0.31 -7.12
CA ASP A 70 20.56 1.53 -7.06
C ASP A 70 19.75 2.76 -6.64
N LYS A 71 18.46 2.80 -6.95
CA LYS A 71 17.59 3.96 -6.68
C LYS A 71 17.21 4.11 -5.22
N ILE A 72 17.29 3.06 -4.43
CA ILE A 72 16.95 3.13 -3.00
C ILE A 72 18.16 3.46 -2.12
N LEU A 73 19.40 3.41 -2.63
CA LEU A 73 20.60 3.68 -1.84
C LEU A 73 20.58 5.09 -1.23
N GLY A 74 20.21 6.11 -2.01
CA GLY A 74 20.09 7.47 -1.51
C GLY A 74 19.00 7.66 -0.44
N VAL A 75 18.02 6.75 -0.37
CA VAL A 75 17.01 6.69 0.71
C VAL A 75 17.61 6.05 1.96
N LEU A 76 18.36 4.94 1.80
CA LEU A 76 19.04 4.28 2.92
C LEU A 76 20.09 5.19 3.58
N GLU A 77 20.89 5.91 2.79
CA GLU A 77 21.82 6.91 3.29
C GLU A 77 21.10 8.04 4.05
N ALA A 78 19.93 8.47 3.56
CA ALA A 78 19.13 9.49 4.25
C ALA A 78 18.58 8.98 5.59
N ALA A 79 18.17 7.71 5.67
CA ALA A 79 17.74 7.08 6.91
C ALA A 79 18.87 7.08 7.95
N GLN A 80 20.08 6.66 7.55
CA GLN A 80 21.27 6.67 8.42
C GLN A 80 21.63 8.09 8.91
N ARG A 81 21.62 9.11 8.03
CA ARG A 81 21.91 10.50 8.42
C ARG A 81 20.92 11.05 9.45
N ASN A 82 19.68 10.57 9.41
CA ASN A 82 18.61 11.01 10.31
C ASN A 82 18.41 10.07 11.51
N ASP A 83 19.30 9.09 11.71
CA ASP A 83 19.22 8.13 12.81
C ASP A 83 17.88 7.35 12.80
N ILE A 84 17.47 6.91 11.61
CA ILE A 84 16.29 6.06 11.39
C ILE A 84 16.74 4.67 10.95
N ASP A 85 16.31 3.66 11.69
CA ASP A 85 16.54 2.26 11.35
C ASP A 85 15.60 1.78 10.25
N VAL A 86 16.11 0.95 9.34
CA VAL A 86 15.28 0.23 8.35
C VAL A 86 15.05 -1.19 8.83
N GLU A 87 13.82 -1.47 9.28
CA GLU A 87 13.45 -2.76 9.86
C GLU A 87 13.53 -3.89 8.82
N TYR A 88 12.97 -3.66 7.65
CA TYR A 88 12.99 -4.56 6.50
C TYR A 88 12.61 -3.82 5.21
N ILE A 89 12.97 -4.42 4.07
CA ILE A 89 12.46 -4.04 2.75
C ILE A 89 11.44 -5.10 2.29
N GLU A 90 10.24 -4.66 1.92
CA GLU A 90 9.23 -5.49 1.27
C GLU A 90 9.59 -5.75 -0.20
N THR A 91 9.48 -6.99 -0.64
CA THR A 91 9.77 -7.40 -2.03
C THR A 91 8.88 -8.56 -2.45
N ASN A 92 8.41 -8.49 -3.69
CA ASN A 92 7.71 -9.57 -4.38
C ASN A 92 8.66 -10.55 -5.09
N ALA A 93 9.97 -10.28 -5.05
CA ALA A 93 11.05 -11.08 -5.63
C ALA A 93 11.13 -11.09 -7.18
N SER A 94 10.34 -10.27 -7.86
CA SER A 94 10.34 -10.20 -9.34
C SER A 94 11.69 -9.81 -9.94
N TRP A 95 12.47 -8.99 -9.22
CA TRP A 95 13.79 -8.51 -9.61
C TRP A 95 14.87 -9.60 -9.61
N TYR A 96 14.65 -10.72 -8.92
CA TYR A 96 15.58 -11.84 -8.90
C TYR A 96 15.77 -12.40 -10.32
N LYS A 97 17.04 -12.53 -10.74
CA LYS A 97 17.42 -13.09 -12.04
C LYS A 97 18.26 -14.35 -11.84
N ASP A 98 19.33 -14.22 -11.07
CA ASP A 98 20.30 -15.25 -10.78
C ASP A 98 20.98 -14.97 -9.43
N GLU A 99 21.66 -15.98 -8.91
CA GLU A 99 22.29 -15.94 -7.59
C GLU A 99 23.42 -14.90 -7.52
N VAL A 100 24.20 -14.72 -8.60
CA VAL A 100 25.35 -13.81 -8.61
C VAL A 100 24.88 -12.36 -8.51
N SER A 101 23.94 -11.97 -9.37
CA SER A 101 23.38 -10.61 -9.34
C SER A 101 22.60 -10.34 -8.05
N ALA A 102 21.87 -11.32 -7.53
CA ALA A 102 21.19 -11.19 -6.25
C ALA A 102 22.16 -11.00 -5.07
N LYS A 103 23.26 -11.76 -5.01
CA LYS A 103 24.29 -11.60 -3.97
C LYS A 103 24.88 -10.20 -3.94
N ILE A 104 25.11 -9.59 -5.11
CA ILE A 104 25.60 -8.20 -5.19
C ILE A 104 24.60 -7.25 -4.55
N VAL A 105 23.32 -7.33 -4.93
CA VAL A 105 22.26 -6.48 -4.37
C VAL A 105 22.14 -6.68 -2.85
N LEU A 106 22.06 -7.92 -2.37
CA LEU A 106 21.92 -8.20 -0.94
C LEU A 106 23.11 -7.72 -0.12
N ASN A 107 24.33 -7.83 -0.66
CA ASN A 107 25.52 -7.31 0.02
C ASN A 107 25.52 -5.78 0.07
N GLU A 108 25.09 -5.11 -1.00
CA GLU A 108 24.95 -3.66 -1.05
C GLU A 108 23.93 -3.16 -0.03
N LEU A 109 22.77 -3.83 0.07
CA LEU A 109 21.74 -3.50 1.06
C LEU A 109 22.27 -3.64 2.50
N LYS A 110 22.99 -4.72 2.82
CA LYS A 110 23.60 -4.90 4.15
C LYS A 110 24.68 -3.86 4.44
N ALA A 111 25.49 -3.49 3.44
CA ALA A 111 26.47 -2.43 3.60
C ALA A 111 25.82 -1.08 3.93
N ASN A 112 24.56 -0.90 3.53
CA ASN A 112 23.72 0.26 3.82
C ASN A 112 22.74 0.05 4.99
N GLY A 113 23.02 -0.90 5.90
CA GLY A 113 22.28 -1.07 7.15
C GLY A 113 20.98 -1.87 7.07
N VAL A 114 20.68 -2.48 5.93
CA VAL A 114 19.47 -3.31 5.77
C VAL A 114 19.81 -4.78 5.96
N HIS A 115 19.23 -5.39 6.99
CA HIS A 115 19.54 -6.77 7.37
C HIS A 115 18.37 -7.75 7.21
N THR A 116 17.20 -7.29 6.78
CA THR A 116 16.01 -8.12 6.63
C THR A 116 15.26 -7.80 5.34
N LEU A 117 14.84 -8.83 4.62
CA LEU A 117 13.85 -8.72 3.56
C LEU A 117 12.53 -9.36 3.99
N LEU A 118 11.42 -8.64 3.82
CA LEU A 118 10.08 -9.20 3.85
C LEU A 118 9.73 -9.69 2.46
N ILE A 119 9.60 -11.00 2.29
CA ILE A 119 9.33 -11.63 1.00
C ILE A 119 7.87 -12.06 0.96
N SER A 120 7.10 -11.52 0.00
CA SER A 120 5.68 -11.85 -0.14
C SER A 120 5.47 -13.25 -0.73
N ILE A 121 4.72 -14.09 -0.02
CA ILE A 121 4.43 -15.48 -0.40
C ILE A 121 2.92 -15.66 -0.40
N ASP A 122 2.28 -15.36 -1.53
CA ASP A 122 0.83 -15.53 -1.66
C ASP A 122 0.38 -15.75 -3.11
N PRO A 123 -0.85 -16.29 -3.31
CA PRO A 123 -1.41 -16.52 -4.63
C PRO A 123 -1.52 -15.28 -5.52
N TYR A 124 -1.68 -14.07 -4.96
CA TYR A 124 -1.83 -12.86 -5.77
C TYR A 124 -0.49 -12.40 -6.38
N HIS A 125 0.62 -12.59 -5.67
CA HIS A 125 1.95 -12.38 -6.23
C HIS A 125 2.29 -13.47 -7.25
N ASN A 126 1.87 -14.71 -7.00
CA ASN A 126 2.13 -15.82 -7.91
C ASN A 126 1.37 -15.69 -9.26
N GLU A 127 0.31 -14.89 -9.37
CA GLU A 127 -0.28 -14.52 -10.68
C GLU A 127 0.72 -13.82 -11.62
N TYR A 128 1.81 -13.27 -11.09
CA TYR A 128 2.80 -12.49 -11.85
C TYR A 128 4.22 -13.05 -11.73
N ILE A 129 4.53 -13.75 -10.64
CA ILE A 129 5.90 -14.10 -10.27
C ILE A 129 6.01 -15.62 -10.12
N PRO A 130 6.81 -16.28 -10.98
CA PRO A 130 7.12 -17.69 -10.83
C PRO A 130 7.72 -17.98 -9.46
N PHE A 131 7.23 -19.03 -8.81
CA PHE A 131 7.59 -19.32 -7.43
C PHE A 131 9.07 -19.70 -7.24
N TRP A 132 9.72 -20.20 -8.29
CA TRP A 132 11.16 -20.48 -8.25
C TRP A 132 12.00 -19.25 -7.86
N LYS A 133 11.57 -18.03 -8.24
CA LYS A 133 12.27 -16.78 -7.89
C LYS A 133 12.23 -16.52 -6.39
N VAL A 134 11.08 -16.74 -5.77
CA VAL A 134 10.90 -16.61 -4.32
C VAL A 134 11.78 -17.63 -3.59
N LYS A 135 11.74 -18.89 -3.99
CA LYS A 135 12.58 -19.97 -3.42
C LYS A 135 14.08 -19.66 -3.56
N ALA A 136 14.49 -19.21 -4.74
CA ALA A 136 15.89 -18.87 -5.01
C ALA A 136 16.36 -17.63 -4.23
N LEU A 137 15.51 -16.61 -4.08
CA LEU A 137 15.82 -15.43 -3.27
C LEU A 137 16.00 -15.81 -1.79
N ILE A 138 15.09 -16.60 -1.22
CA ILE A 138 15.20 -17.07 0.19
C ILE A 138 16.51 -17.83 0.41
N ARG A 139 16.86 -18.74 -0.52
CA ARG A 139 18.13 -19.46 -0.46
C ARG A 139 19.33 -18.50 -0.53
N THR A 140 19.30 -17.53 -1.44
CA THR A 140 20.39 -16.55 -1.60
C THR A 140 20.52 -15.65 -0.37
N CYS A 141 19.41 -15.29 0.28
CA CYS A 141 19.41 -14.59 1.56
C CYS A 141 20.14 -15.40 2.65
N SER A 142 19.84 -16.70 2.77
CA SER A 142 20.55 -17.59 3.70
C SER A 142 22.06 -17.61 3.45
N GLU A 143 22.49 -17.77 2.19
CA GLU A 143 23.90 -17.79 1.82
C GLU A 143 24.63 -16.46 2.09
N THR A 144 23.91 -15.34 2.00
CA THR A 144 24.46 -14.00 2.28
C THR A 144 24.24 -13.55 3.72
N LYS A 145 23.62 -14.37 4.58
CA LYS A 145 23.23 -13.98 5.95
C LYS A 145 22.32 -12.74 6.00
N MET A 146 21.47 -12.57 4.98
CA MET A 146 20.35 -11.64 5.00
C MET A 146 19.16 -12.33 5.70
N ASN A 147 18.57 -11.70 6.70
CA ASN A 147 17.39 -12.26 7.35
C ASN A 147 16.19 -12.24 6.40
N VAL A 148 15.31 -13.23 6.56
CA VAL A 148 14.07 -13.32 5.80
C VAL A 148 12.91 -13.25 6.78
N PHE A 149 12.00 -12.30 6.53
CA PHE A 149 10.65 -12.32 7.05
C PHE A 149 9.73 -12.91 5.96
N PRO A 150 9.34 -14.20 6.04
CA PRO A 150 8.45 -14.81 5.06
C PRO A 150 7.01 -14.36 5.32
N TRP A 151 6.52 -13.40 4.54
CA TRP A 151 5.16 -12.90 4.70
C TRP A 151 4.16 -13.88 4.11
N LEU A 152 3.30 -14.43 4.98
CA LEU A 152 2.27 -15.43 4.67
C LEU A 152 2.82 -16.79 4.24
N MET A 153 3.79 -17.28 5.03
CA MET A 153 4.38 -18.61 4.91
C MET A 153 3.35 -19.76 4.78
N GLU A 154 2.14 -19.58 5.31
CA GLU A 154 1.03 -20.54 5.21
C GLU A 154 0.55 -20.84 3.77
N PHE A 155 0.88 -20.01 2.78
CA PHE A 155 0.54 -20.28 1.37
C PHE A 155 1.63 -21.05 0.62
N TRP A 156 2.74 -21.37 1.27
CA TRP A 156 3.85 -22.04 0.59
C TRP A 156 3.45 -23.34 -0.08
N ASP A 157 2.74 -24.20 0.65
CA ASP A 157 2.33 -25.51 0.13
C ASP A 157 1.29 -25.37 -0.99
N ASP A 158 0.36 -24.41 -0.88
CA ASP A 158 -0.60 -24.09 -1.94
C ASP A 158 0.11 -23.72 -3.24
N ILE A 159 1.12 -22.84 -3.16
CA ILE A 159 1.86 -22.36 -4.33
C ILE A 159 2.78 -23.47 -4.86
N ASN A 160 3.44 -24.21 -3.97
CA ASN A 160 4.39 -25.28 -4.33
C ASN A 160 3.71 -26.53 -4.91
N ALA A 161 2.39 -26.65 -4.81
CA ALA A 161 1.62 -27.71 -5.46
C ALA A 161 1.58 -27.58 -6.99
N MET A 162 2.01 -26.44 -7.55
CA MET A 162 2.01 -26.16 -8.98
C MET A 162 3.44 -25.97 -9.52
N ASP A 163 3.55 -25.80 -10.85
CA ASP A 163 4.83 -25.65 -11.55
C ASP A 163 5.50 -24.32 -11.19
N ASP A 164 6.58 -24.40 -10.41
CA ASP A 164 7.27 -23.22 -9.90
C ASP A 164 7.93 -22.35 -10.98
N ARG A 165 8.04 -22.84 -12.22
CA ARG A 165 8.69 -22.14 -13.34
C ARG A 165 7.82 -21.09 -14.01
N LYS A 166 6.51 -21.06 -13.72
CA LYS A 166 5.57 -20.11 -14.31
C LYS A 166 4.68 -19.46 -13.25
N PRO A 167 4.07 -18.29 -13.55
CA PRO A 167 3.03 -17.75 -12.69
C PRO A 167 1.73 -18.55 -12.84
N HIS A 168 0.86 -18.46 -11.83
CA HIS A 168 -0.45 -19.11 -11.82
C HIS A 168 -1.58 -18.14 -11.43
N SER A 169 -2.64 -18.14 -12.22
CA SER A 169 -3.85 -17.33 -12.02
C SER A 169 -4.66 -17.81 -10.81
N LEU A 170 -5.43 -16.91 -10.17
CA LEU A 170 -6.36 -17.32 -9.10
C LEU A 170 -7.42 -18.34 -9.57
N ASP A 171 -7.73 -18.40 -10.87
CA ASP A 171 -8.63 -19.41 -11.43
C ASP A 171 -8.00 -20.81 -11.40
N GLU A 172 -6.67 -20.92 -11.57
CA GLU A 172 -5.95 -22.19 -11.39
C GLU A 172 -6.01 -22.65 -9.94
N TYR A 173 -5.79 -21.76 -8.97
CA TYR A 173 -5.97 -22.07 -7.56
C TYR A 173 -7.39 -22.54 -7.26
N THR A 174 -8.40 -21.88 -7.85
CA THR A 174 -9.81 -22.25 -7.67
C THR A 174 -10.12 -23.63 -8.27
N ARG A 175 -9.53 -23.98 -9.41
CA ARG A 175 -9.66 -25.33 -9.99
C ARG A 175 -8.97 -26.40 -9.16
N LEU A 176 -7.84 -26.08 -8.53
CA LEU A 176 -7.04 -27.04 -7.75
C LEU A 176 -7.57 -27.24 -6.33
N PHE A 177 -7.93 -26.17 -5.64
CA PHE A 177 -8.29 -26.17 -4.22
C PHE A 177 -9.80 -25.99 -3.94
N GLY A 178 -10.60 -25.74 -4.97
CA GLY A 178 -12.05 -25.64 -4.89
C GLY A 178 -12.62 -24.25 -5.17
N GLN A 179 -13.91 -24.20 -5.51
CA GLN A 179 -14.61 -22.98 -5.94
C GLN A 179 -14.67 -21.89 -4.86
N ASP A 180 -14.55 -22.26 -3.59
CA ASP A 180 -14.55 -21.34 -2.46
C ASP A 180 -13.15 -20.81 -2.09
N TYR A 181 -12.10 -21.19 -2.84
CA TYR A 181 -10.72 -20.80 -2.54
C TYR A 181 -10.53 -19.29 -2.47
N LEU A 182 -11.10 -18.52 -3.42
CA LEU A 182 -10.96 -17.07 -3.43
C LEU A 182 -11.58 -16.41 -2.19
N VAL A 183 -12.70 -16.94 -1.69
CA VAL A 183 -13.36 -16.48 -0.46
C VAL A 183 -12.53 -16.86 0.77
N LYS A 184 -11.98 -18.08 0.80
CA LYS A 184 -11.07 -18.52 1.88
C LYS A 184 -9.76 -17.72 1.88
N LEU A 185 -9.30 -17.26 0.73
CA LEU A 185 -8.08 -16.47 0.61
C LEU A 185 -8.18 -15.14 1.37
N LEU A 186 -9.36 -14.51 1.34
CA LEU A 186 -9.65 -13.29 2.10
C LEU A 186 -9.42 -13.48 3.61
N SER A 187 -9.92 -14.59 4.18
CA SER A 187 -9.81 -14.86 5.61
C SER A 187 -8.42 -15.35 6.01
N ARG A 188 -7.81 -16.25 5.22
CA ARG A 188 -6.45 -16.77 5.47
C ARG A 188 -5.41 -15.65 5.47
N TYR A 189 -5.44 -14.80 4.45
CA TYR A 189 -4.53 -13.66 4.34
C TYR A 189 -4.76 -12.62 5.46
N GLY A 190 -5.99 -12.50 5.98
CA GLY A 190 -6.37 -11.38 6.84
C GLY A 190 -6.45 -10.05 6.07
N LEU A 191 -6.95 -10.09 4.83
CA LEU A 191 -6.95 -8.92 3.95
C LEU A 191 -7.85 -7.80 4.45
N ASN A 192 -7.28 -6.60 4.51
CA ASN A 192 -8.06 -5.37 4.57
C ASN A 192 -8.56 -5.03 3.16
N LEU A 193 -9.88 -4.94 2.98
CA LEU A 193 -10.50 -4.64 1.68
C LEU A 193 -10.40 -3.15 1.34
N LYS A 194 -9.25 -2.76 0.78
CA LYS A 194 -8.90 -1.40 0.33
C LYS A 194 -8.13 -1.47 -1.00
N GLY A 195 -8.15 -0.38 -1.78
CA GLY A 195 -7.55 -0.37 -3.13
C GLY A 195 -8.11 -1.50 -3.99
N ARG A 196 -7.23 -2.25 -4.68
CA ARG A 196 -7.67 -3.34 -5.55
C ARG A 196 -8.30 -4.52 -4.82
N ALA A 197 -7.94 -4.75 -3.55
CA ALA A 197 -8.60 -5.79 -2.76
C ALA A 197 -10.10 -5.53 -2.65
N LEU A 198 -10.50 -4.28 -2.40
CA LEU A 198 -11.91 -3.91 -2.36
C LEU A 198 -12.60 -4.20 -3.69
N MET A 199 -12.01 -3.82 -4.82
CA MET A 199 -12.61 -4.07 -6.14
C MET A 199 -12.73 -5.56 -6.46
N THR A 200 -11.72 -6.35 -6.09
CA THR A 200 -11.68 -7.80 -6.31
C THR A 200 -12.80 -8.52 -5.55
N TYR A 201 -13.02 -8.12 -4.30
CA TYR A 201 -13.94 -8.82 -3.39
C TYR A 201 -15.33 -8.21 -3.32
N LYS A 202 -15.51 -6.96 -3.78
CA LYS A 202 -16.79 -6.25 -3.78
C LYS A 202 -17.96 -7.09 -4.33
N PRO A 203 -17.84 -7.83 -5.46
CA PRO A 203 -18.93 -8.67 -5.96
C PRO A 203 -19.39 -9.78 -5.01
N MET A 204 -18.56 -10.16 -4.04
CA MET A 204 -18.83 -11.20 -3.05
C MET A 204 -19.31 -10.63 -1.71
N MET A 205 -19.29 -9.30 -1.56
CA MET A 205 -19.68 -8.63 -0.32
C MET A 205 -21.20 -8.42 -0.29
N LYS A 206 -21.75 -8.49 0.92
CA LYS A 206 -23.15 -8.10 1.16
C LYS A 206 -23.32 -6.60 0.87
N THR A 207 -24.32 -6.25 0.07
CA THR A 207 -24.70 -4.87 -0.17
C THR A 207 -25.55 -4.31 0.97
N GLN A 208 -25.51 -3.00 1.12
CA GLN A 208 -26.27 -2.24 2.09
C GLN A 208 -26.96 -1.05 1.40
N PRO A 209 -28.25 -0.79 1.68
CA PRO A 209 -28.95 0.38 1.15
C PRO A 209 -28.23 1.68 1.49
N PHE A 210 -28.14 2.60 0.53
CA PHE A 210 -27.50 3.89 0.70
C PHE A 210 -28.03 4.66 1.93
N LYS A 211 -29.35 4.67 2.13
CA LYS A 211 -29.99 5.34 3.27
C LYS A 211 -29.49 4.78 4.62
N GLN A 212 -29.38 3.46 4.73
CA GLN A 212 -28.89 2.80 5.94
C GLN A 212 -27.43 3.15 6.22
N ILE A 213 -26.57 3.20 5.18
CA ILE A 213 -25.17 3.64 5.33
C ILE A 213 -25.09 5.06 5.91
N LEU A 214 -25.97 5.97 5.48
CA LEU A 214 -26.01 7.33 6.01
C LEU A 214 -26.47 7.37 7.45
N GLU A 215 -27.52 6.64 7.81
CA GLU A 215 -28.05 6.56 9.18
C GLU A 215 -27.00 6.03 10.17
N GLU A 216 -26.24 5.03 9.77
CA GLU A 216 -25.16 4.41 10.57
C GLU A 216 -23.84 5.21 10.55
N SER A 217 -23.75 6.30 9.77
CA SER A 217 -22.52 7.09 9.62
C SER A 217 -22.01 7.62 10.95
N LYS A 218 -20.71 7.43 11.17
CA LYS A 218 -19.94 7.93 12.30
C LYS A 218 -18.59 8.48 11.80
N PRO A 219 -17.96 9.41 12.53
CA PRO A 219 -16.61 9.91 12.26
C PRO A 219 -15.63 8.78 11.92
N CYS A 220 -14.88 8.90 10.81
CA CYS A 220 -13.99 7.85 10.33
C CYS A 220 -12.69 7.81 11.13
N LYS A 221 -12.61 6.91 12.12
CA LYS A 221 -11.41 6.78 12.97
C LYS A 221 -10.21 6.12 12.28
N LEU A 222 -10.42 5.53 11.11
CA LEU A 222 -9.39 4.85 10.32
C LEU A 222 -8.35 5.82 9.70
N LEU A 223 -8.61 7.12 9.74
CA LEU A 223 -7.72 8.14 9.18
C LEU A 223 -6.58 8.56 10.11
N SER A 224 -6.67 8.22 11.40
CA SER A 224 -5.74 8.71 12.43
C SER A 224 -4.35 8.06 12.41
N GLY A 225 -4.24 6.86 11.81
CA GLY A 225 -2.98 6.25 11.35
C GLY A 225 -1.78 6.22 12.31
N LYS A 226 -1.98 6.24 13.63
CA LYS A 226 -0.87 6.34 14.60
C LYS A 226 0.11 5.15 14.54
N TYR A 227 -0.40 3.97 14.22
CA TYR A 227 0.36 2.74 14.07
C TYR A 227 0.23 2.27 12.62
N HIS A 228 1.36 2.00 11.95
CA HIS A 228 1.44 1.54 10.55
C HIS A 228 1.01 2.54 9.48
N PHE A 229 1.32 3.83 9.66
CA PHE A 229 1.19 4.83 8.60
C PHE A 229 2.14 4.54 7.44
N HIS A 230 1.93 5.20 6.29
CA HIS A 230 2.94 5.25 5.24
C HIS A 230 3.21 6.69 4.83
N VAL A 231 4.44 6.97 4.39
CA VAL A 231 4.79 8.21 3.70
C VAL A 231 5.29 7.86 2.31
N ASP A 232 4.76 8.53 1.29
CA ASP A 232 5.12 8.26 -0.10
C ASP A 232 6.32 9.05 -0.62
N LEU A 233 6.78 8.70 -1.83
CA LEU A 233 7.87 9.37 -2.54
C LEU A 233 7.63 10.85 -2.82
N TYR A 234 6.42 11.35 -2.60
CA TYR A 234 6.04 12.75 -2.78
C TYR A 234 5.93 13.49 -1.44
N GLY A 235 6.26 12.85 -0.31
CA GLY A 235 6.20 13.43 1.02
C GLY A 235 4.81 13.45 1.64
N ASN A 236 3.86 12.66 1.11
CA ASN A 236 2.50 12.61 1.65
C ASN A 236 2.35 11.50 2.69
N PHE A 237 1.75 11.85 3.82
CA PHE A 237 1.21 10.89 4.77
C PHE A 237 -0.03 10.22 4.16
N ILE A 238 0.01 8.89 4.09
CA ILE A 238 -1.08 8.03 3.61
C ILE A 238 -1.65 7.28 4.82
N PRO A 239 -2.94 7.48 5.18
CA PRO A 239 -3.58 6.70 6.23
C PRO A 239 -3.61 5.22 5.86
N GLN A 240 -3.15 4.35 6.78
CA GLN A 240 -3.03 2.91 6.55
C GLN A 240 -4.28 2.30 5.90
N SER A 241 -5.46 2.62 6.41
CA SER A 241 -6.71 1.99 5.98
C SER A 241 -7.32 2.62 4.73
N CYS A 242 -6.86 3.80 4.31
CA CYS A 242 -7.52 4.60 3.28
C CYS A 242 -6.54 5.16 2.26
N PRO A 243 -5.79 4.31 1.52
CA PRO A 243 -4.96 4.77 0.43
C PRO A 243 -5.78 5.55 -0.61
N GLY A 244 -5.10 6.46 -1.32
CA GLY A 244 -5.71 7.50 -2.15
C GLY A 244 -6.17 8.73 -1.37
N LEU A 245 -6.35 8.63 -0.05
CA LEU A 245 -6.38 9.82 0.81
C LEU A 245 -4.96 10.16 1.26
N SER A 246 -4.66 11.45 1.33
CA SER A 246 -3.32 11.88 1.75
C SER A 246 -3.30 13.28 2.33
N ILE A 247 -2.32 13.58 3.16
CA ILE A 247 -1.97 14.95 3.55
C ILE A 247 -0.43 15.05 3.51
N PRO A 248 0.18 16.11 2.93
CA PRO A 248 1.62 16.34 3.04
C PRO A 248 2.09 16.25 4.49
N LEU A 249 3.10 15.43 4.75
CA LEU A 249 3.55 15.12 6.12
C LEU A 249 3.90 16.42 6.88
N LYS A 250 4.61 17.34 6.22
CA LYS A 250 4.97 18.66 6.77
C LYS A 250 3.78 19.54 7.16
N GLU A 251 2.63 19.39 6.51
CA GLU A 251 1.42 20.13 6.87
C GLU A 251 0.69 19.43 8.02
N LEU A 252 0.69 18.10 8.01
CA LEU A 252 0.05 17.29 9.04
C LEU A 252 0.64 17.51 10.44
N VAL A 253 1.96 17.66 10.54
CA VAL A 253 2.65 17.93 11.83
C VAL A 253 2.32 19.30 12.41
N ASN A 254 2.06 20.28 11.55
CA ASN A 254 1.72 21.64 11.95
C ASN A 254 0.23 21.80 12.27
N GLY A 255 -0.60 20.83 11.88
CA GLY A 255 -2.05 20.90 11.94
C GLY A 255 -2.58 21.34 10.59
N ALA A 256 -2.84 20.37 9.72
CA ALA A 256 -3.31 20.62 8.37
C ALA A 256 -4.63 21.41 8.37
N ASP A 257 -4.82 22.25 7.34
CA ASP A 257 -5.98 23.13 7.23
C ASP A 257 -7.26 22.34 6.86
N PRO A 258 -8.28 22.32 7.74
CA PRO A 258 -9.58 21.71 7.45
C PRO A 258 -10.26 22.20 6.17
N GLY A 259 -10.04 23.47 5.81
CA GLY A 259 -10.59 24.11 4.62
C GLY A 259 -9.85 23.76 3.33
N LYS A 260 -8.58 23.38 3.42
CA LYS A 260 -7.80 22.87 2.28
C LYS A 260 -8.07 21.40 2.01
N TYR A 261 -8.12 20.57 3.05
CA TYR A 261 -8.31 19.11 2.95
C TYR A 261 -9.73 18.71 3.35
N ARG A 262 -10.72 19.22 2.60
CA ARG A 262 -12.15 19.18 2.97
C ARG A 262 -12.73 17.78 2.90
N ILE A 263 -12.29 16.94 1.96
CA ILE A 263 -12.75 15.56 1.84
C ILE A 263 -12.23 14.76 3.02
N PHE A 264 -10.93 14.89 3.32
CA PHE A 264 -10.33 14.28 4.50
C PHE A 264 -11.06 14.73 5.78
N ASN A 265 -11.25 16.05 5.96
CA ASN A 265 -11.90 16.62 7.13
C ASN A 265 -13.36 16.13 7.28
N SER A 266 -14.13 16.07 6.19
CA SER A 266 -15.52 15.61 6.20
C SER A 266 -15.63 14.17 6.70
N LEU A 267 -14.73 13.29 6.23
CA LEU A 267 -14.66 11.90 6.66
C LEU A 267 -14.21 11.78 8.11
N GLU A 268 -13.20 12.54 8.52
CA GLU A 268 -12.67 12.51 9.88
C GLU A 268 -13.71 12.97 10.90
N SER A 269 -14.41 14.08 10.61
CA SER A 269 -15.26 14.78 11.58
C SER A 269 -16.71 14.30 11.60
N ILE A 270 -17.28 13.95 10.44
CA ILE A 270 -18.70 13.59 10.29
C ILE A 270 -18.85 12.13 9.82
N GLY A 271 -17.87 11.63 9.07
CA GLY A 271 -17.91 10.30 8.46
C GLY A 271 -18.41 10.34 7.02
N ILE A 272 -18.87 9.18 6.54
CA ILE A 272 -19.30 9.04 5.14
C ILE A 272 -20.47 9.96 4.78
N ARG A 273 -21.35 10.28 5.74
CA ARG A 273 -22.44 11.24 5.55
C ARG A 273 -21.93 12.64 5.18
N GLY A 274 -20.90 13.12 5.88
CA GLY A 274 -20.31 14.43 5.58
C GLY A 274 -19.68 14.49 4.19
N LEU A 275 -19.01 13.41 3.79
CA LEU A 275 -18.47 13.31 2.43
C LEU A 275 -19.58 13.31 1.37
N VAL A 276 -20.66 12.57 1.60
CA VAL A 276 -21.83 12.54 0.70
C VAL A 276 -22.48 13.92 0.58
N GLU A 277 -22.67 14.62 1.68
CA GLU A 277 -23.27 15.96 1.69
C GLU A 277 -22.39 16.96 0.92
N LEU A 278 -21.08 16.93 1.16
CA LEU A 278 -20.11 17.72 0.40
C LEU A 278 -20.16 17.39 -1.11
N ALA A 279 -20.09 16.09 -1.44
CA ALA A 279 -20.10 15.60 -2.82
C ALA A 279 -21.36 15.98 -3.58
N LYS A 280 -22.53 15.87 -2.95
CA LYS A 280 -23.81 16.28 -3.56
C LYS A 280 -23.91 17.78 -3.76
N LYS A 281 -23.52 18.56 -2.74
CA LYS A 281 -23.70 20.01 -2.74
C LYS A 281 -22.77 20.71 -3.72
N GLU A 282 -21.53 20.24 -3.84
CA GLU A 282 -20.48 20.99 -4.54
C GLU A 282 -20.03 20.34 -5.84
N TYR A 283 -20.30 19.05 -6.00
CA TYR A 283 -19.82 18.27 -7.13
C TYR A 283 -20.96 17.48 -7.80
N GLU A 284 -22.22 17.76 -7.46
CA GLU A 284 -23.40 17.14 -8.08
C GLU A 284 -23.40 15.60 -8.08
N TYR A 285 -22.70 14.98 -7.12
CA TYR A 285 -22.57 13.53 -7.03
C TYR A 285 -23.94 12.84 -6.85
N LYS A 286 -24.20 11.81 -7.67
CA LYS A 286 -25.43 11.03 -7.63
C LYS A 286 -25.17 9.62 -7.06
N PRO A 287 -25.65 9.32 -5.84
CA PRO A 287 -25.41 8.00 -5.24
C PRO A 287 -26.24 6.91 -5.92
N LYS A 288 -25.70 5.69 -5.91
CA LYS A 288 -26.37 4.43 -6.22
C LYS A 288 -27.36 4.07 -5.11
N THR A 289 -28.26 3.12 -5.40
CA THR A 289 -29.24 2.60 -4.45
C THR A 289 -28.60 1.83 -3.31
N GLU A 290 -27.52 1.10 -3.59
CA GLU A 290 -26.81 0.24 -2.65
C GLU A 290 -25.30 0.22 -2.91
N TYR A 291 -24.55 -0.15 -1.87
CA TYR A 291 -23.09 -0.26 -1.89
C TYR A 291 -22.62 -1.44 -1.05
N ALA A 292 -21.41 -1.94 -1.30
CA ALA A 292 -20.72 -2.89 -0.43
C ALA A 292 -20.18 -2.22 0.85
N GLY A 293 -21.07 -1.57 1.60
CA GLY A 293 -20.78 -0.82 2.82
C GLY A 293 -20.20 0.59 2.58
N LYS A 294 -19.91 1.29 3.69
CA LYS A 294 -19.47 2.70 3.67
C LYS A 294 -18.15 2.95 2.93
N CYS A 295 -17.22 1.98 2.94
CA CYS A 295 -15.93 2.14 2.28
C CYS A 295 -16.07 2.07 0.76
N ASP A 296 -17.00 1.26 0.25
CA ASP A 296 -17.35 1.24 -1.17
C ASP A 296 -17.96 2.58 -1.62
N LEU A 297 -18.94 3.11 -0.86
CA LEU A 297 -19.49 4.45 -1.11
C LEU A 297 -18.39 5.54 -1.06
N CYS A 298 -17.49 5.48 -0.08
CA CYS A 298 -16.36 6.41 0.02
C CYS A 298 -15.44 6.32 -1.21
N TYR A 299 -15.16 5.11 -1.68
CA TYR A 299 -14.33 4.89 -2.86
C TYR A 299 -15.02 5.38 -4.13
N ASP A 300 -16.32 5.13 -4.28
CA ASP A 300 -17.13 5.57 -5.41
C ASP A 300 -17.14 7.10 -5.54
N ILE A 301 -17.33 7.83 -4.43
CA ILE A 301 -17.26 9.30 -4.43
C ILE A 301 -15.87 9.78 -4.82
N ARG A 302 -14.80 9.22 -4.24
CA ARG A 302 -13.43 9.65 -4.54
C ARG A 302 -13.07 9.40 -6.02
N ASN A 303 -13.48 8.26 -6.58
CA ASN A 303 -13.33 7.97 -8.00
C ASN A 303 -14.09 8.97 -8.87
N TYR A 304 -15.34 9.28 -8.53
CA TYR A 304 -16.14 10.26 -9.26
C TYR A 304 -15.42 11.62 -9.33
N LEU A 305 -14.92 12.11 -8.19
CA LEU A 305 -14.23 13.40 -8.11
C LEU A 305 -12.94 13.43 -8.93
N VAL A 306 -12.14 12.35 -8.87
CA VAL A 306 -10.83 12.32 -9.54
C VAL A 306 -10.94 11.94 -11.01
N LEU A 307 -11.69 10.89 -11.35
CA LEU A 307 -11.70 10.30 -12.69
C LEU A 307 -12.80 10.87 -13.58
N GLU A 308 -14.00 11.12 -13.05
CA GLU A 308 -15.11 11.63 -13.86
C GLU A 308 -15.06 13.16 -13.99
N LEU A 309 -14.82 13.87 -12.87
CA LEU A 309 -14.70 15.33 -12.88
C LEU A 309 -13.28 15.84 -13.18
N GLY A 310 -12.26 14.98 -13.11
CA GLY A 310 -10.88 15.37 -13.40
C GLY A 310 -10.30 16.36 -12.40
N LEU A 311 -10.80 16.39 -11.15
CA LEU A 311 -10.40 17.40 -10.17
C LEU A 311 -9.02 17.11 -9.58
N ASP A 312 -8.22 18.18 -9.48
CA ASP A 312 -6.95 18.16 -8.75
C ASP A 312 -7.18 18.54 -7.28
N LEU A 313 -7.47 17.55 -6.44
CA LEU A 313 -7.79 17.74 -5.02
C LEU A 313 -6.60 17.36 -4.12
N PRO A 314 -6.22 18.21 -3.15
CA PRO A 314 -5.00 18.02 -2.38
C PRO A 314 -5.06 16.86 -1.38
N ASP A 315 -6.25 16.40 -1.00
CA ASP A 315 -6.46 15.23 -0.14
C ASP A 315 -6.74 13.92 -0.92
N LEU A 316 -6.86 13.96 -2.25
CA LEU A 316 -7.07 12.79 -3.09
C LEU A 316 -5.82 12.47 -3.93
N LYS A 317 -4.72 12.11 -3.27
CA LYS A 317 -3.44 11.79 -3.91
C LYS A 317 -2.87 10.45 -3.41
N PRO A 318 -1.94 9.87 -4.20
CA PRO A 318 -1.62 10.22 -5.59
C PRO A 318 -2.74 9.82 -6.57
N GLU A 319 -2.90 10.59 -7.66
CA GLU A 319 -3.96 10.36 -8.66
C GLU A 319 -3.89 8.96 -9.29
N GLY A 320 -2.68 8.43 -9.45
CA GLY A 320 -2.45 7.07 -9.96
C GLY A 320 -3.13 5.98 -9.11
N HIS A 321 -3.40 6.22 -7.83
CA HIS A 321 -4.16 5.28 -6.99
C HIS A 321 -5.53 4.96 -7.61
N TYR A 322 -6.18 5.98 -8.18
CA TYR A 322 -7.49 5.87 -8.81
C TYR A 322 -7.38 5.36 -10.25
N LYS A 323 -6.36 5.81 -11.00
CA LYS A 323 -6.16 5.42 -12.41
C LYS A 323 -5.77 3.94 -12.59
N TYR A 324 -5.05 3.36 -11.64
CA TYR A 324 -4.48 2.01 -11.74
C TYR A 324 -5.15 0.99 -10.82
N ILE A 325 -6.36 1.30 -10.36
CA ILE A 325 -7.29 0.36 -9.74
C ILE A 325 -7.55 -0.85 -10.66
#